data_AF-A0A0F9B049-F1
#
_entry.id   AF-A0A0F9B049-F1
#
_cell.length_a   1.000
_cell.length_b   1.000
_cell.length_c   1.000
_cell.angle_alpha   90.00
_cell.angle_beta   90.00
_cell.angle_gamma   90.00
#
_symmetry.space_group_name_H-M   'P 1'
#
loop_
_entity.id
_entity.type
_entity.pdbx_description
1 polymer ?
#
loop_
_entity_poly.entity_id
_entity_poly.type
_entity_poly.pdbx_seq_one_letter_code
_entity_poly.pdbx_strand_id
1 'polypeptide(L)'
;PTAISGLSGASFVLTAEGLFSFNSKGRSGLVFEDFRAWRGAFDSIPMPAWKGGLFISHPTGLQFYTPGELPVYVGVGSKSKGLPLSGVTEFTRGRYMGVHATGEFIWAIYQPDISSTTVQVQCGYTLSDDPTDLTWQVVTTTTLNDAQHLLNCFVSAQSQPLSSTYSTPVCWFGDETDLSYVVLDPQAGPFRARADIHRVNVSADAYMSELLFPEPVDLTELVVYTQDMLSDDTDEWQMSFIVNATGNEENFAPIVTNGRTVISLTNKLVHRLTLHVQWIATSTSDRVPPTIAKIELFGKPTESVAS
;
A
#
# COMPACT_ATOMS: atom_id res chain seq x y z
N PRO A 1 -19.44 1.19 -17.53
CA PRO A 1 -19.87 1.91 -18.78
C PRO A 1 -19.26 3.30 -18.93
N THR A 2 -19.08 4.06 -17.83
CA THR A 2 -18.45 5.39 -17.78
C THR A 2 -16.96 5.39 -18.16
N ALA A 3 -16.20 4.33 -17.86
CA ALA A 3 -14.79 4.25 -18.25
C ALA A 3 -14.57 4.29 -19.78
N ILE A 4 -15.54 3.79 -20.56
CA ILE A 4 -15.46 3.66 -22.03
C ILE A 4 -16.14 4.84 -22.73
N SER A 5 -16.98 5.64 -22.06
CA SER A 5 -17.71 6.72 -22.75
C SER A 5 -16.79 7.79 -23.35
N GLY A 6 -15.65 8.08 -22.69
CA GLY A 6 -14.60 8.96 -23.23
C GLY A 6 -13.76 8.35 -24.37
N LEU A 7 -13.81 7.03 -24.55
CA LEU A 7 -13.11 6.28 -25.59
C LEU A 7 -14.06 5.76 -26.69
N SER A 8 -15.34 6.16 -26.64
CA SER A 8 -16.40 5.61 -27.48
C SER A 8 -16.10 5.79 -28.98
N GLY A 9 -16.12 4.69 -29.72
CA GLY A 9 -15.84 4.68 -31.16
C GLY A 9 -14.35 4.74 -31.53
N ALA A 10 -13.45 4.78 -30.53
CA ALA A 10 -12.01 4.69 -30.71
C ALA A 10 -11.46 3.37 -30.14
N SER A 11 -10.46 2.80 -30.81
CA SER A 11 -9.65 1.68 -30.31
C SER A 11 -8.20 2.10 -30.31
N PHE A 12 -7.46 1.72 -29.28
CA PHE A 12 -6.07 2.11 -29.13
C PHE A 12 -5.17 0.88 -29.15
N VAL A 13 -4.06 0.97 -29.88
CA VAL A 13 -3.07 -0.09 -29.96
C VAL A 13 -1.71 0.54 -29.72
N LEU A 14 -1.00 0.02 -28.73
CA LEU A 14 0.38 0.37 -28.48
C LEU A 14 1.28 -0.57 -29.29
N THR A 15 2.24 0.01 -29.99
CA THR A 15 3.22 -0.72 -30.80
C THR A 15 4.61 -0.15 -30.55
N ALA A 16 5.65 -0.80 -31.10
CA ALA A 16 7.01 -0.29 -31.06
C ALA A 16 7.18 1.10 -31.73
N GLU A 17 6.29 1.48 -32.65
CA GLU A 17 6.32 2.79 -33.32
C GLU A 17 5.64 3.90 -32.50
N GLY A 18 4.73 3.53 -31.60
CA GLY A 18 3.88 4.51 -30.94
C GLY A 18 2.53 3.98 -30.50
N LEU A 19 1.78 4.84 -29.81
CA LEU A 19 0.37 4.67 -29.50
C LEU A 19 -0.44 5.10 -30.73
N PHE A 20 -1.28 4.20 -31.24
CA PHE A 20 -2.16 4.48 -32.36
C PHE A 20 -3.61 4.48 -31.92
N SER A 21 -4.41 5.36 -32.52
CA SER A 21 -5.87 5.31 -32.43
C SER A 21 -6.47 4.83 -33.74
N PHE A 22 -7.57 4.10 -33.63
CA PHE A 22 -8.39 3.57 -34.71
C PHE A 22 -9.83 3.96 -34.46
N ASN A 23 -10.60 4.14 -35.52
CA ASN A 23 -12.05 4.32 -35.45
C ASN A 23 -12.74 3.34 -36.40
N SER A 24 -14.07 3.44 -36.52
CA SER A 24 -14.86 2.58 -37.40
C SER A 24 -14.49 2.63 -38.89
N LYS A 25 -13.66 3.59 -39.32
CA LYS A 25 -13.16 3.75 -40.70
C LYS A 25 -11.69 3.33 -40.86
N GLY A 26 -11.01 2.87 -39.81
CA GLY A 26 -9.62 2.43 -39.84
C GLY A 26 -8.68 3.26 -38.93
N ARG A 27 -7.38 3.30 -39.26
CA ARG A 27 -6.36 4.02 -38.48
C ARG A 27 -6.66 5.53 -38.47
N SER A 28 -6.87 6.09 -37.28
CA SER A 28 -7.16 7.51 -37.07
C SER A 28 -5.90 8.36 -36.97
N GLY A 29 -4.77 7.81 -36.51
CA GLY A 29 -3.48 8.50 -36.47
C GLY A 29 -2.51 7.99 -35.41
N LEU A 30 -1.27 8.48 -35.47
CA LEU A 30 -0.27 8.35 -34.40
C LEU A 30 -0.61 9.34 -33.29
N VAL A 31 -0.79 8.83 -32.07
CA VAL A 31 -1.20 9.60 -30.90
C VAL A 31 0.03 10.03 -30.09
N PHE A 32 1.01 9.14 -29.97
CA PHE A 32 2.24 9.39 -29.23
C PHE A 32 3.37 8.50 -29.76
N GLU A 33 4.56 9.08 -29.98
CA GLU A 33 5.68 8.41 -30.65
C GLU A 33 6.99 8.34 -29.82
N ASP A 34 7.11 9.16 -28.76
CA ASP A 34 8.38 9.29 -28.03
C ASP A 34 8.55 8.27 -26.91
N PHE A 35 8.61 6.99 -27.28
CA PHE A 35 9.04 5.91 -26.40
C PHE A 35 10.57 5.75 -26.33
N ARG A 36 11.33 6.67 -26.95
CA ARG A 36 12.81 6.73 -26.97
C ARG A 36 13.45 5.38 -27.30
N ALA A 37 14.49 4.97 -26.56
CA ALA A 37 15.20 3.71 -26.78
C ALA A 37 14.41 2.47 -26.36
N TRP A 38 13.21 2.64 -25.79
CA TRP A 38 12.48 1.57 -25.12
C TRP A 38 11.46 0.84 -26.02
N ARG A 39 11.47 1.11 -27.33
CA ARG A 39 10.50 0.60 -28.33
C ARG A 39 10.24 -0.91 -28.26
N GLY A 40 11.25 -1.72 -27.90
CA GLY A 40 11.13 -3.18 -27.79
C GLY A 40 10.38 -3.68 -26.55
N ALA A 41 10.15 -2.84 -25.55
CA ALA A 41 9.45 -3.22 -24.32
C ALA A 41 7.92 -3.12 -24.42
N PHE A 42 7.37 -2.54 -25.49
CA PHE A 42 5.96 -2.16 -25.61
C PHE A 42 5.10 -3.08 -26.50
N ASP A 43 5.62 -4.24 -26.88
CA ASP A 43 4.81 -5.19 -27.63
C ASP A 43 3.77 -5.82 -26.68
N SER A 44 2.49 -5.67 -27.03
CA SER A 44 1.36 -6.34 -26.38
C SER A 44 1.16 -6.06 -24.88
N ILE A 45 1.56 -4.88 -24.39
CA ILE A 45 1.25 -4.46 -23.02
C ILE A 45 -0.26 -4.13 -22.90
N PRO A 46 -0.99 -4.75 -21.95
CA PRO A 46 -2.38 -4.39 -21.69
C PRO A 46 -2.51 -2.93 -21.25
N MET A 47 -3.41 -2.19 -21.90
CA MET A 47 -3.76 -0.80 -21.53
C MET A 47 -5.17 -0.74 -20.95
N PRO A 48 -5.33 -0.84 -19.61
CA PRO A 48 -6.66 -0.81 -19.02
C PRO A 48 -7.27 0.59 -19.18
N ALA A 49 -8.54 0.62 -19.57
CA ALA A 49 -9.33 1.83 -19.68
C ALA A 49 -9.91 2.24 -18.33
N TRP A 50 -9.83 3.52 -18.00
CA TRP A 50 -10.33 4.03 -16.73
C TRP A 50 -10.64 5.53 -16.82
N LYS A 51 -11.76 5.97 -16.25
CA LYS A 51 -12.24 7.38 -16.26
C LYS A 51 -12.06 8.11 -17.61
N GLY A 52 -12.31 7.42 -18.73
CA GLY A 52 -12.22 8.01 -20.08
C GLY A 52 -10.81 8.10 -20.69
N GLY A 53 -9.80 7.59 -20.00
CA GLY A 53 -8.42 7.48 -20.49
C GLY A 53 -7.87 6.06 -20.43
N LEU A 54 -6.57 5.93 -20.65
CA LEU A 54 -5.84 4.66 -20.72
C LEU A 54 -4.60 4.71 -19.84
N PHE A 55 -4.35 3.62 -19.11
CA PHE A 55 -3.05 3.43 -18.46
C PHE A 55 -2.05 2.82 -19.43
N ILE A 56 -0.82 3.30 -19.34
CA ILE A 56 0.33 2.83 -20.12
C ILE A 56 1.44 2.47 -19.14
N SER A 57 1.72 1.18 -19.00
CA SER A 57 2.85 0.68 -18.22
C SER A 57 4.16 0.97 -18.96
N HIS A 58 4.72 2.17 -18.77
CA HIS A 58 5.95 2.61 -19.41
C HIS A 58 7.18 2.20 -18.56
N PRO A 59 8.35 1.91 -19.17
CA PRO A 59 9.58 1.62 -18.43
C PRO A 59 10.04 2.73 -17.49
N THR A 60 9.60 3.97 -17.72
CA THR A 60 9.85 5.11 -16.81
C THR A 60 8.77 5.26 -15.73
N GLY A 61 7.83 4.33 -15.65
CA GLY A 61 6.72 4.27 -14.69
C GLY A 61 5.34 4.33 -15.34
N LEU A 62 4.29 4.36 -14.51
CA LEU A 62 2.92 4.33 -15.00
C LEU A 62 2.46 5.70 -15.52
N GLN A 63 1.93 5.72 -16.73
CA GLN A 63 1.36 6.92 -17.35
C GLN A 63 -0.16 6.76 -17.53
N PHE A 64 -0.88 7.87 -17.42
CA PHE A 64 -2.28 7.98 -17.78
C PHE A 64 -2.43 8.88 -19.00
N TYR A 65 -3.11 8.38 -20.02
CA TYR A 65 -3.39 9.11 -21.25
C TYR A 65 -4.86 9.46 -21.35
N THR A 66 -5.16 10.75 -21.34
CA THR A 66 -6.46 11.30 -21.71
C THR A 66 -6.46 11.59 -23.21
N PRO A 67 -7.46 11.11 -23.98
CA PRO A 67 -7.55 11.39 -25.40
C PRO A 67 -7.41 12.87 -25.77
N GLY A 68 -6.41 13.20 -26.58
CA GLY A 68 -6.14 14.58 -27.01
C GLY A 68 -5.16 15.37 -26.14
N GLU A 69 -4.69 14.81 -25.03
CA GLU A 69 -3.69 15.40 -24.14
C GLU A 69 -2.38 14.59 -24.16
N LEU A 70 -1.31 15.15 -23.60
CA LEU A 70 -0.06 14.39 -23.42
C LEU A 70 -0.20 13.41 -22.24
N PRO A 71 0.36 12.18 -22.34
CA PRO A 71 0.39 11.26 -21.21
C PRO A 71 1.05 11.88 -19.97
N VAL A 72 0.42 11.69 -18.81
CA VAL A 72 0.89 12.22 -17.52
C VAL A 72 1.37 11.07 -16.65
N TYR A 73 2.47 11.27 -15.92
CA TYR A 73 2.94 10.28 -14.95
C TYR A 73 2.01 10.22 -13.74
N VAL A 74 1.55 9.02 -13.39
CA VAL A 74 0.61 8.78 -12.28
C VAL A 74 1.06 7.65 -11.34
N GLY A 75 2.28 7.14 -11.53
CA GLY A 75 2.85 6.07 -10.70
C GLY A 75 3.31 6.51 -9.30
N VAL A 76 3.96 5.61 -8.57
CA VAL A 76 4.45 5.76 -7.18
C VAL A 76 5.15 7.12 -6.92
N GLY A 77 5.91 7.62 -7.89
CA GLY A 77 6.60 8.91 -7.82
C GLY A 77 5.72 10.14 -7.65
N SER A 78 4.39 10.02 -7.81
CA SER A 78 3.47 11.16 -7.67
C SER A 78 3.03 11.41 -6.22
N LYS A 79 2.87 10.37 -5.36
CA LYS A 79 2.27 10.48 -4.00
C LYS A 79 2.30 9.19 -3.16
N SER A 80 3.37 8.39 -3.19
CA SER A 80 3.36 7.10 -2.45
C SER A 80 3.57 7.23 -0.93
N LYS A 81 2.79 6.48 -0.16
CA LYS A 81 3.02 6.25 1.28
C LYS A 81 3.51 4.82 1.50
N GLY A 82 4.82 4.61 1.51
CA GLY A 82 5.44 3.30 1.76
C GLY A 82 6.93 3.43 2.06
N LEU A 83 7.47 2.51 2.86
CA LEU A 83 8.92 2.41 3.07
C LEU A 83 9.53 1.58 1.94
N PRO A 84 10.69 1.98 1.38
CA PRO A 84 11.40 1.15 0.42
C PRO A 84 11.80 -0.18 1.07
N LEU A 85 11.81 -1.25 0.27
CA LEU A 85 12.36 -2.53 0.69
C LEU A 85 13.86 -2.39 0.99
N SER A 86 14.38 -3.26 1.85
CA SER A 86 15.82 -3.28 2.18
C SER A 86 16.67 -3.38 0.91
N GLY A 87 17.65 -2.48 0.75
CA GLY A 87 18.53 -2.41 -0.42
C GLY A 87 18.05 -1.49 -1.55
N VAL A 88 16.80 -1.01 -1.53
CA VAL A 88 16.28 -0.09 -2.55
C VAL A 88 16.62 1.36 -2.19
N THR A 89 17.49 2.01 -2.97
CA THR A 89 17.91 3.39 -2.73
C THR A 89 16.91 4.44 -3.22
N GLU A 90 16.01 4.09 -4.14
CA GLU A 90 14.99 5.01 -4.69
C GLU A 90 13.68 4.26 -4.97
N PHE A 91 12.61 4.63 -4.28
CA PHE A 91 11.31 3.96 -4.39
C PHE A 91 10.51 4.39 -5.62
N THR A 92 10.87 5.48 -6.29
CA THR A 92 10.03 6.19 -7.27
C THR A 92 10.32 5.82 -8.73
N ARG A 93 11.38 5.04 -8.99
CA ARG A 93 11.86 4.70 -10.35
C ARG A 93 11.69 3.23 -10.74
N GLY A 94 10.82 2.52 -10.04
CA GLY A 94 10.51 1.13 -10.34
C GLY A 94 9.67 0.97 -11.61
N ARG A 95 9.46 -0.29 -11.97
CA ARG A 95 8.73 -0.71 -13.16
C ARG A 95 7.33 -1.20 -12.79
N TYR A 96 6.34 -0.78 -13.58
CA TYR A 96 5.01 -1.36 -13.54
C TYR A 96 4.92 -2.54 -14.51
N MET A 97 4.42 -3.68 -14.04
CA MET A 97 4.37 -4.92 -14.80
C MET A 97 2.95 -5.17 -15.33
N GLY A 98 2.04 -5.63 -14.45
CA GLY A 98 0.62 -5.77 -14.73
C GLY A 98 -0.18 -4.62 -14.12
N VAL A 99 -1.12 -4.05 -14.87
CA VAL A 99 -2.05 -3.03 -14.38
C VAL A 99 -3.47 -3.40 -14.79
N HIS A 100 -4.41 -3.22 -13.87
CA HIS A 100 -5.82 -3.48 -14.09
C HIS A 100 -6.67 -2.44 -13.37
N ALA A 101 -7.73 -1.94 -14.01
CA ALA A 101 -8.64 -0.99 -13.39
C ALA A 101 -10.00 -1.66 -13.12
N THR A 102 -10.54 -1.48 -11.93
CA THR A 102 -11.88 -1.99 -11.56
C THR A 102 -12.57 -1.00 -10.62
N GLY A 103 -13.72 -0.50 -11.04
CA GLY A 103 -14.46 0.52 -10.28
C GLY A 103 -13.61 1.79 -10.11
N GLU A 104 -13.47 2.24 -8.87
CA GLU A 104 -12.65 3.40 -8.48
C GLU A 104 -11.19 3.03 -8.18
N PHE A 105 -10.83 1.74 -8.26
CA PHE A 105 -9.53 1.23 -7.87
C PHE A 105 -8.70 0.81 -9.08
N ILE A 106 -7.38 1.02 -8.98
CA ILE A 106 -6.39 0.53 -9.92
C ILE A 106 -5.49 -0.45 -9.18
N TRP A 107 -5.31 -1.63 -9.75
CA TRP A 107 -4.44 -2.66 -9.22
C TRP A 107 -3.21 -2.75 -10.09
N ALA A 108 -2.05 -2.77 -9.47
CA ALA A 108 -0.78 -2.79 -10.18
C ALA A 108 0.25 -3.67 -9.50
N ILE A 109 1.11 -4.28 -10.30
CA ILE A 109 2.33 -4.92 -9.82
C ILE A 109 3.49 -3.98 -10.09
N TYR A 110 4.17 -3.60 -9.02
CA TYR A 110 5.27 -2.65 -9.03
C TYR A 110 6.56 -3.32 -8.57
N GLN A 111 7.58 -3.29 -9.41
CA GLN A 111 8.93 -3.74 -9.10
C GLN A 111 9.78 -2.51 -8.74
N PRO A 112 10.03 -2.22 -7.45
CA PRO A 112 10.76 -1.03 -7.05
C PRO A 112 12.23 -1.06 -7.51
N ASP A 113 12.83 -2.24 -7.58
CA ASP A 113 14.20 -2.47 -8.05
C ASP A 113 14.21 -3.56 -9.11
N ILE A 114 14.59 -3.19 -10.32
CA ILE A 114 14.65 -4.09 -11.49
C ILE A 114 15.68 -5.22 -11.34
N SER A 115 16.64 -5.08 -10.41
CA SER A 115 17.63 -6.12 -10.10
C SER A 115 17.15 -7.11 -9.03
N SER A 116 16.03 -6.80 -8.35
CA SER A 116 15.41 -7.64 -7.35
C SER A 116 14.25 -8.45 -7.93
N THR A 117 14.04 -9.65 -7.42
CA THR A 117 12.83 -10.44 -7.72
C THR A 117 11.64 -10.02 -6.87
N THR A 118 11.81 -9.17 -5.86
CA THR A 118 10.69 -8.75 -5.01
C THR A 118 9.82 -7.70 -5.71
N VAL A 119 8.52 -7.95 -5.74
CA VAL A 119 7.52 -7.03 -6.29
C VAL A 119 6.44 -6.72 -5.25
N GLN A 120 5.78 -5.59 -5.46
CA GLN A 120 4.67 -5.12 -4.65
C GLN A 120 3.38 -5.21 -5.45
N VAL A 121 2.35 -5.76 -4.84
CA VAL A 121 0.98 -5.63 -5.32
C VAL A 121 0.40 -4.39 -4.67
N GLN A 122 0.04 -3.41 -5.50
CA GLN A 122 -0.40 -2.10 -5.08
C GLN A 122 -1.84 -1.83 -5.52
N CYS A 123 -2.54 -1.05 -4.70
CA CYS A 123 -3.82 -0.47 -5.03
C CYS A 123 -3.68 1.06 -5.12
N GLY A 124 -4.08 1.61 -6.25
CA GLY A 124 -4.18 3.03 -6.53
C GLY A 124 -5.64 3.48 -6.45
N TYR A 125 -5.89 4.61 -5.81
CA TYR A 125 -7.20 5.24 -5.74
C TYR A 125 -7.06 6.76 -5.67
N THR A 126 -8.07 7.50 -6.11
CA THR A 126 -8.06 8.96 -6.09
C THR A 126 -8.82 9.46 -4.86
N LEU A 127 -8.29 10.51 -4.22
CA LEU A 127 -9.02 11.24 -3.15
C LEU A 127 -9.90 12.36 -3.72
N SER A 128 -9.67 12.70 -4.99
CA SER A 128 -10.45 13.62 -5.81
C SER A 128 -11.02 12.85 -7.01
N ASP A 129 -11.91 13.46 -7.79
CA ASP A 129 -12.39 12.84 -9.05
C ASP A 129 -11.37 12.96 -10.20
N ASP A 130 -10.18 13.53 -9.95
CA ASP A 130 -9.12 13.70 -10.93
C ASP A 130 -8.34 12.39 -11.15
N PRO A 131 -8.34 11.82 -12.37
CA PRO A 131 -7.64 10.56 -12.65
C PRO A 131 -6.10 10.66 -12.57
N THR A 132 -5.55 11.88 -12.50
CA THR A 132 -4.10 12.10 -12.35
C THR A 132 -3.65 12.17 -10.88
N ASP A 133 -4.60 12.31 -9.95
CA ASP A 133 -4.33 12.46 -8.51
C ASP A 133 -4.40 11.12 -7.76
N LEU A 134 -3.58 10.16 -8.20
CA LEU A 134 -3.54 8.82 -7.61
C LEU A 134 -2.69 8.76 -6.34
N THR A 135 -3.27 8.15 -5.30
CA THR A 135 -2.55 7.68 -4.12
C THR A 135 -2.33 6.18 -4.24
N TRP A 136 -1.09 5.75 -4.05
CA TRP A 136 -0.70 4.33 -4.10
C TRP A 136 -0.47 3.77 -2.71
N GLN A 137 -1.05 2.60 -2.47
CA GLN A 137 -0.85 1.81 -1.27
C GLN A 137 -0.33 0.42 -1.63
N VAL A 138 0.68 -0.05 -0.90
CA VAL A 138 1.14 -1.44 -0.96
C VAL A 138 0.17 -2.33 -0.18
N VAL A 139 -0.39 -3.34 -0.85
CA VAL A 139 -1.34 -4.29 -0.26
C VAL A 139 -0.62 -5.57 0.18
N THR A 140 0.26 -6.08 -0.67
CA THR A 140 1.10 -7.24 -0.35
C THR A 140 2.37 -7.22 -1.19
N THR A 141 3.27 -8.17 -0.93
CA THR A 141 4.48 -8.41 -1.72
C THR A 141 4.45 -9.82 -2.27
N THR A 142 4.99 -10.01 -3.48
CA THR A 142 5.24 -11.34 -4.04
C THR A 142 6.65 -11.37 -4.66
N THR A 143 7.07 -12.55 -5.11
CA THR A 143 8.39 -12.77 -5.72
C THR A 143 8.22 -13.14 -7.18
N LEU A 144 9.05 -12.56 -8.03
CA LEU A 144 9.23 -12.93 -9.42
C LEU A 144 10.04 -14.23 -9.49
N ASN A 145 9.55 -15.20 -10.25
CA ASN A 145 10.35 -16.37 -10.61
C ASN A 145 11.56 -15.98 -11.46
N ASP A 146 11.42 -14.94 -12.28
CA ASP A 146 12.48 -14.32 -13.06
C ASP A 146 12.26 -12.80 -13.11
N ALA A 147 13.29 -12.03 -12.76
CA ALA A 147 13.25 -10.56 -12.77
C ALA A 147 12.89 -9.97 -14.15
N GLN A 148 13.02 -10.74 -15.23
CA GLN A 148 12.68 -10.32 -16.60
C GLN A 148 11.25 -10.65 -17.03
N HIS A 149 10.57 -11.60 -16.38
CA HIS A 149 9.21 -12.01 -16.76
C HIS A 149 8.16 -11.07 -16.17
N LEU A 150 7.16 -10.68 -16.98
CA LEU A 150 6.06 -9.84 -16.54
C LEU A 150 5.05 -10.65 -15.72
N LEU A 151 4.74 -10.18 -14.52
CA LEU A 151 3.57 -10.65 -13.78
C LEU A 151 2.34 -9.91 -14.28
N ASN A 152 1.26 -10.64 -14.48
CA ASN A 152 -0.03 -10.06 -14.80
C ASN A 152 -0.85 -9.85 -13.53
N CYS A 153 -1.73 -8.86 -13.59
CA CYS A 153 -2.70 -8.55 -12.55
C CYS A 153 -4.08 -8.47 -13.19
N PHE A 154 -5.07 -9.12 -12.59
CA PHE A 154 -6.45 -9.07 -13.05
C PHE A 154 -7.41 -9.13 -11.87
N VAL A 155 -8.42 -8.26 -11.88
CA VAL A 155 -9.47 -8.29 -10.86
C VAL A 155 -10.70 -8.98 -11.44
N SER A 156 -11.03 -10.12 -10.86
CA SER A 156 -12.32 -10.77 -11.13
C SER A 156 -13.35 -10.24 -10.14
N ALA A 157 -14.44 -9.66 -10.63
CA ALA A 157 -15.53 -9.18 -9.78
C ALA A 157 -16.39 -10.32 -9.20
N GLN A 158 -16.34 -11.52 -9.79
CA GLN A 158 -17.19 -12.66 -9.45
C GLN A 158 -16.35 -13.93 -9.26
N SER A 159 -15.57 -13.98 -8.18
CA SER A 159 -14.80 -15.16 -7.80
C SER A 159 -15.33 -15.77 -6.51
N GLN A 160 -15.05 -17.05 -6.27
CA GLN A 160 -15.57 -17.82 -5.14
C GLN A 160 -14.45 -18.48 -4.31
N PRO A 161 -13.37 -17.77 -3.92
CA PRO A 161 -12.24 -18.43 -3.23
C PRO A 161 -12.56 -18.78 -1.78
N LEU A 162 -13.52 -18.11 -1.16
CA LEU A 162 -13.89 -18.31 0.25
C LEU A 162 -15.11 -19.22 0.45
N SER A 163 -15.97 -19.31 -0.56
CA SER A 163 -17.20 -20.10 -0.49
C SER A 163 -17.76 -20.34 -1.88
N SER A 164 -18.38 -21.50 -2.09
CA SER A 164 -19.14 -21.83 -3.31
C SER A 164 -20.51 -21.14 -3.39
N THR A 165 -20.98 -20.52 -2.31
CA THR A 165 -22.35 -19.98 -2.22
C THR A 165 -22.46 -18.48 -2.43
N TYR A 166 -21.35 -17.75 -2.36
CA TYR A 166 -21.33 -16.31 -2.61
C TYR A 166 -20.06 -15.91 -3.34
N SER A 167 -20.18 -14.88 -4.19
CA SER A 167 -19.05 -14.35 -4.94
C SER A 167 -18.44 -13.16 -4.23
N THR A 168 -17.13 -13.03 -4.32
CA THR A 168 -16.38 -11.86 -3.89
C THR A 168 -15.40 -11.43 -4.98
N PRO A 169 -15.13 -10.12 -5.13
CA PRO A 169 -14.06 -9.68 -6.00
C PRO A 169 -12.69 -10.19 -5.51
N VAL A 170 -11.81 -10.53 -6.45
CA VAL A 170 -10.47 -11.09 -6.19
C VAL A 170 -9.47 -10.49 -7.15
N CYS A 171 -8.37 -9.97 -6.62
CA CYS A 171 -7.19 -9.61 -7.39
C CYS A 171 -6.33 -10.85 -7.56
N TRP A 172 -6.25 -11.35 -8.78
CA TRP A 172 -5.34 -12.42 -9.18
C TRP A 172 -4.06 -11.82 -9.71
N PHE A 173 -2.92 -12.34 -9.26
CA PHE A 173 -1.63 -11.93 -9.76
C PHE A 173 -0.66 -13.10 -9.76
N GLY A 174 0.24 -13.10 -10.73
CA GLY A 174 1.14 -14.22 -10.92
C GLY A 174 1.72 -14.23 -12.32
N ASP A 175 2.57 -15.22 -12.54
CA ASP A 175 2.88 -15.71 -13.86
C ASP A 175 2.01 -16.95 -14.16
N GLU A 176 2.08 -17.48 -15.37
CA GLU A 176 1.29 -18.63 -15.80
C GLU A 176 1.48 -19.89 -14.92
N THR A 177 2.54 -19.93 -14.10
CA THR A 177 2.91 -21.06 -13.24
C THR A 177 2.54 -20.85 -11.76
N ASP A 178 2.69 -19.64 -11.22
CA ASP A 178 2.44 -19.32 -9.81
C ASP A 178 1.35 -18.25 -9.68
N LEU A 179 0.11 -18.74 -9.64
CA LEU A 179 -1.06 -17.88 -9.45
C LEU A 179 -1.33 -17.65 -7.96
N SER A 180 -1.18 -16.41 -7.53
CA SER A 180 -1.55 -15.92 -6.20
C SER A 180 -2.79 -15.03 -6.27
N TYR A 181 -3.43 -14.81 -5.12
CA TYR A 181 -4.59 -13.94 -5.07
C TYR A 181 -4.74 -13.19 -3.74
N VAL A 182 -5.40 -12.05 -3.82
CA VAL A 182 -5.91 -11.29 -2.67
C VAL A 182 -7.40 -11.12 -2.84
N VAL A 183 -8.15 -11.51 -1.82
CA VAL A 183 -9.60 -11.36 -1.81
C VAL A 183 -9.97 -9.92 -1.46
N LEU A 184 -10.82 -9.27 -2.26
CA LEU A 184 -11.10 -7.84 -2.21
C LEU A 184 -12.49 -7.53 -1.66
N ASP A 185 -12.74 -6.28 -1.28
CA ASP A 185 -14.06 -5.84 -0.83
C ASP A 185 -15.12 -5.93 -1.94
N PRO A 186 -16.42 -5.80 -1.63
CA PRO A 186 -17.47 -5.82 -2.64
C PRO A 186 -17.35 -4.74 -3.73
N GLN A 187 -16.61 -3.66 -3.48
CA GLN A 187 -16.27 -2.58 -4.42
C GLN A 187 -14.93 -2.80 -5.13
N ALA A 188 -14.27 -3.95 -4.91
CA ALA A 188 -12.92 -4.28 -5.37
C ALA A 188 -11.78 -3.42 -4.77
N GLY A 189 -12.03 -2.80 -3.62
CA GLY A 189 -11.04 -2.12 -2.81
C GLY A 189 -10.18 -3.08 -1.97
N PRO A 190 -9.04 -2.60 -1.46
CA PRO A 190 -8.08 -3.43 -0.72
C PRO A 190 -8.54 -3.79 0.70
N PHE A 191 -9.58 -3.13 1.23
CA PHE A 191 -10.02 -3.28 2.61
C PHE A 191 -11.49 -3.67 2.68
N ARG A 192 -11.74 -4.92 3.07
CA ARG A 192 -13.08 -5.53 3.12
C ARG A 192 -13.95 -5.03 4.26
N ALA A 193 -13.35 -5.01 5.44
CA ALA A 193 -13.87 -4.47 6.68
C ALA A 193 -12.78 -4.70 7.74
N ARG A 194 -12.92 -4.04 8.90
CA ARG A 194 -12.13 -4.34 10.10
C ARG A 194 -12.33 -5.79 10.60
N ALA A 195 -13.38 -6.48 10.16
CA ALA A 195 -13.73 -7.82 10.60
C ALA A 195 -13.20 -8.95 9.69
N ASP A 196 -12.44 -8.62 8.65
CA ASP A 196 -11.94 -9.62 7.73
C ASP A 196 -10.72 -10.36 8.27
N ILE A 197 -10.79 -11.68 8.15
CA ILE A 197 -9.75 -12.57 8.65
C ILE A 197 -8.63 -12.66 7.62
N HIS A 198 -7.41 -12.42 8.06
CA HIS A 198 -6.21 -12.48 7.24
C HIS A 198 -5.16 -13.32 7.93
N ARG A 199 -4.23 -13.86 7.15
CA ARG A 199 -3.03 -14.47 7.71
C ARG A 199 -2.28 -13.40 8.49
N VAL A 200 -2.22 -13.58 9.79
CA VAL A 200 -1.52 -12.64 10.65
C VAL A 200 -0.02 -12.96 10.57
N ASN A 201 0.81 -11.92 10.43
CA ASN A 201 2.26 -12.08 10.69
C ASN A 201 2.44 -12.60 12.12
N VAL A 202 3.59 -13.11 12.54
CA VAL A 202 3.79 -13.51 13.95
C VAL A 202 4.62 -12.49 14.72
N SER A 203 5.09 -11.47 14.03
CA SER A 203 5.87 -10.40 14.61
C SER A 203 5.78 -9.14 13.75
N ALA A 204 5.77 -7.98 14.37
CA ALA A 204 5.95 -6.69 13.71
C ALA A 204 6.75 -5.76 14.62
N ASP A 205 7.45 -4.81 14.01
CA ASP A 205 8.30 -3.87 14.72
C ASP A 205 8.16 -2.47 14.12
N ALA A 206 7.95 -1.45 14.97
CA ALA A 206 7.73 -0.09 14.53
C ALA A 206 8.27 0.94 15.53
N TYR A 207 9.06 1.89 15.01
CA TYR A 207 9.45 3.11 15.71
C TYR A 207 8.52 4.25 15.28
N MET A 208 7.86 4.88 16.25
CA MET A 208 7.08 6.09 16.00
C MET A 208 7.98 7.32 15.98
N SER A 209 7.61 8.31 15.17
CA SER A 209 8.30 9.60 15.09
C SER A 209 8.45 10.26 16.46
N GLU A 210 9.53 11.03 16.62
CA GLU A 210 9.85 11.68 17.88
C GLU A 210 8.80 12.71 18.30
N LEU A 211 8.31 12.56 19.53
CA LEU A 211 7.44 13.52 20.21
C LEU A 211 8.30 14.53 20.95
N LEU A 212 8.14 15.81 20.60
CA LEU A 212 8.85 16.93 21.20
C LEU A 212 7.89 17.72 22.09
N PHE A 213 8.24 17.83 23.38
CA PHE A 213 7.55 18.70 24.31
C PHE A 213 8.27 20.05 24.38
N PRO A 214 7.58 21.18 24.11
CA PRO A 214 8.20 22.52 24.16
C PRO A 214 8.77 22.86 25.54
N GLU A 215 8.14 22.35 26.60
CA GLU A 215 8.58 22.45 27.99
C GLU A 215 8.74 21.04 28.56
N PRO A 216 9.62 20.82 29.55
CA PRO A 216 9.76 19.50 30.14
C PRO A 216 8.45 19.08 30.81
N VAL A 217 8.05 17.83 30.57
CA VAL A 217 6.84 17.22 31.13
C VAL A 217 7.21 16.05 32.02
N ASP A 218 6.58 15.94 33.17
CA ASP A 218 6.64 14.74 34.01
C ASP A 218 5.58 13.75 33.50
N LEU A 219 6.02 12.69 32.84
CA LEU A 219 5.13 11.64 32.33
C LEU A 219 4.77 10.67 33.45
N THR A 220 3.47 10.47 33.66
CA THR A 220 2.93 9.66 34.75
C THR A 220 2.25 8.39 34.27
N GLU A 221 1.64 8.40 33.10
CA GLU A 221 0.91 7.22 32.59
C GLU A 221 0.98 7.13 31.06
N LEU A 222 1.11 5.91 30.57
CA LEU A 222 0.86 5.52 29.19
C LEU A 222 -0.41 4.68 29.18
N VAL A 223 -1.40 5.09 28.40
CA VAL A 223 -2.65 4.34 28.23
C VAL A 223 -2.74 3.84 26.81
N VAL A 224 -2.92 2.55 26.65
CA VAL A 224 -3.00 1.89 25.35
C VAL A 224 -4.36 1.22 25.24
N TYR A 225 -5.00 1.43 24.10
CA TYR A 225 -6.25 0.78 23.74
C TYR A 225 -5.97 -0.23 22.63
N THR A 226 -5.97 -1.52 22.99
CA THR A 226 -5.83 -2.63 22.05
C THR A 226 -7.21 -3.14 21.64
N GLN A 227 -7.28 -3.76 20.47
CA GLN A 227 -8.48 -4.38 19.90
C GLN A 227 -8.11 -5.70 19.23
N ASP A 228 -9.06 -6.63 19.17
CA ASP A 228 -8.94 -7.93 18.48
C ASP A 228 -7.77 -8.84 18.94
N MET A 229 -7.29 -8.62 20.17
CA MET A 229 -6.37 -9.52 20.86
C MET A 229 -7.06 -10.86 21.15
N LEU A 230 -6.35 -11.97 20.95
CA LEU A 230 -6.81 -13.27 21.43
C LEU A 230 -6.87 -13.29 22.96
N SER A 231 -7.84 -14.04 23.49
CA SER A 231 -8.09 -14.14 24.94
C SER A 231 -7.14 -15.09 25.67
N ASP A 232 -6.21 -15.74 24.97
CA ASP A 232 -5.30 -16.77 25.47
C ASP A 232 -3.86 -16.27 25.67
N ASP A 233 -3.67 -14.94 25.76
CA ASP A 233 -2.38 -14.25 25.91
C ASP A 233 -1.35 -14.62 24.83
N THR A 234 -1.81 -15.13 23.67
CA THR A 234 -0.92 -15.43 22.55
C THR A 234 -0.54 -14.21 21.74
N ASP A 235 -1.28 -13.11 21.87
CA ASP A 235 -0.96 -11.81 21.30
C ASP A 235 -0.30 -10.93 22.34
N GLU A 236 0.85 -10.37 21.99
CA GLU A 236 1.62 -9.52 22.87
C GLU A 236 2.07 -8.24 22.16
N TRP A 237 1.71 -7.09 22.73
CA TRP A 237 2.34 -5.82 22.37
C TRP A 237 3.36 -5.46 23.42
N GLN A 238 4.63 -5.50 23.03
CA GLN A 238 5.72 -4.96 23.80
C GLN A 238 5.94 -3.49 23.41
N MET A 239 6.09 -2.63 24.40
CA MET A 239 6.33 -1.21 24.16
C MET A 239 7.53 -0.76 24.97
N SER A 240 8.28 0.19 24.42
CA SER A 240 9.38 0.84 25.09
C SER A 240 9.46 2.30 24.66
N PHE A 241 10.20 3.12 25.41
CA PHE A 241 10.56 4.44 24.91
C PHE A 241 12.05 4.71 25.03
N ILE A 242 12.47 5.73 24.29
CA ILE A 242 13.75 6.40 24.47
C ILE A 242 13.46 7.85 24.87
N VAL A 243 13.90 8.24 26.07
CA VAL A 243 13.72 9.62 26.60
C VAL A 243 14.96 10.46 26.36
N ASN A 244 14.76 11.75 26.07
CA ASN A 244 15.79 12.80 26.09
C ASN A 244 17.08 12.47 25.31
N ALA A 245 16.96 11.66 24.25
CA ALA A 245 18.09 11.18 23.44
C ALA A 245 19.18 10.45 24.23
N THR A 246 18.83 9.78 25.34
CA THR A 246 19.78 8.96 26.11
C THR A 246 20.28 7.74 25.33
N GLY A 247 19.52 7.31 24.32
CA GLY A 247 19.79 6.10 23.54
C GLY A 247 19.43 4.79 24.27
N ASN A 248 18.99 4.87 25.53
CA ASN A 248 18.54 3.71 26.29
C ASN A 248 17.04 3.51 26.11
N GLU A 249 16.64 2.31 25.69
CA GLU A 249 15.25 1.89 25.66
C GLU A 249 14.80 1.45 27.06
N GLU A 250 13.72 2.05 27.56
CA GLU A 250 13.04 1.63 28.77
C GLU A 250 11.79 0.82 28.39
N ASN A 251 11.82 -0.47 28.73
CA ASN A 251 10.77 -1.43 28.38
C ASN A 251 9.63 -1.41 29.39
N PHE A 252 8.41 -1.58 28.88
CA PHE A 252 7.22 -1.76 29.70
C PHE A 252 6.87 -3.23 29.90
N ALA A 253 5.95 -3.48 30.84
CA ALA A 253 5.29 -4.78 30.88
C ALA A 253 4.49 -5.00 29.59
N PRO A 254 4.52 -6.20 29.00
CA PRO A 254 3.79 -6.46 27.78
C PRO A 254 2.27 -6.34 27.95
N ILE A 255 1.60 -5.93 26.88
CA ILE A 255 0.14 -5.81 26.82
C ILE A 255 -0.41 -7.03 26.11
N VAL A 256 -1.04 -7.92 26.89
CA VAL A 256 -1.61 -9.20 26.41
C VAL A 256 -3.14 -9.20 26.39
N THR A 257 -3.77 -8.16 26.90
CA THR A 257 -5.23 -8.07 27.01
C THR A 257 -5.83 -7.15 25.95
N ASN A 258 -7.10 -7.41 25.63
CA ASN A 258 -7.92 -6.56 24.79
C ASN A 258 -8.49 -5.38 25.60
N GLY A 259 -8.60 -4.21 24.99
CA GLY A 259 -9.20 -3.02 25.59
C GLY A 259 -8.17 -2.07 26.19
N ARG A 260 -8.52 -1.46 27.33
CA ARG A 260 -7.71 -0.39 27.94
C ARG A 260 -6.69 -0.96 28.91
N THR A 261 -5.41 -0.68 28.66
CA THR A 261 -4.29 -0.99 29.55
C THR A 261 -3.61 0.30 30.00
N VAL A 262 -3.33 0.43 31.29
CA VAL A 262 -2.62 1.57 31.89
C VAL A 262 -1.26 1.10 32.38
N ILE A 263 -0.23 1.79 31.94
CA ILE A 263 1.15 1.56 32.32
C ILE A 263 1.63 2.80 33.07
N SER A 264 1.95 2.63 34.35
CA SER A 264 2.49 3.71 35.17
C SER A 264 3.90 4.07 34.74
N LEU A 265 4.17 5.36 34.60
CA LEU A 265 5.47 5.92 34.27
C LEU A 265 6.04 6.66 35.48
N THR A 266 7.36 6.65 35.62
CA THR A 266 8.06 7.40 36.67
C THR A 266 9.14 8.31 36.09
N ASN A 267 8.88 8.87 34.91
CA ASN A 267 9.83 9.71 34.19
C ASN A 267 9.56 11.18 34.42
N LYS A 268 10.55 11.85 35.01
CA LYS A 268 10.52 13.28 35.25
C LYS A 268 11.34 14.01 34.21
N LEU A 269 10.93 15.22 33.85
CA LEU A 269 11.64 16.13 32.93
C LEU A 269 11.85 15.54 31.51
N VAL A 270 10.79 15.09 30.86
CA VAL A 270 10.83 14.59 29.47
C VAL A 270 10.62 15.74 28.47
N HIS A 271 11.59 15.94 27.59
CA HIS A 271 11.52 16.88 26.46
C HIS A 271 11.34 16.18 25.11
N ARG A 272 11.95 15.01 24.96
CA ARG A 272 11.95 14.23 23.73
C ARG A 272 11.59 12.79 24.06
N LEU A 273 10.67 12.21 23.30
CA LEU A 273 10.23 10.83 23.48
C LEU A 273 10.14 10.15 22.12
N THR A 274 10.83 9.03 21.96
CA THR A 274 10.59 8.09 20.86
C THR A 274 9.86 6.89 21.41
N LEU A 275 8.72 6.53 20.82
CA LEU A 275 7.95 5.35 21.21
C LEU A 275 8.27 4.21 20.25
N HIS A 276 8.65 3.06 20.81
CA HIS A 276 8.92 1.84 20.09
C HIS A 276 7.85 0.80 20.45
N VAL A 277 7.27 0.19 19.41
CA VAL A 277 6.16 -0.74 19.53
C VAL A 277 6.51 -2.01 18.77
N GLN A 278 6.55 -3.11 19.50
CA GLN A 278 6.78 -4.43 18.95
C GLN A 278 5.54 -5.29 19.20
N TRP A 279 5.19 -6.09 18.21
CA TRP A 279 4.13 -7.08 18.30
C TRP A 279 4.70 -8.47 18.12
N ILE A 280 4.20 -9.42 18.92
CA ILE A 280 4.58 -10.83 18.88
C ILE A 280 3.32 -11.67 19.03
N ALA A 281 3.17 -12.70 18.20
CA ALA A 281 2.12 -13.68 18.33
C ALA A 281 2.57 -15.10 18.02
N THR A 282 1.90 -16.10 18.60
CA THR A 282 2.19 -17.52 18.33
C THR A 282 1.21 -18.18 17.36
N SER A 283 0.03 -17.59 17.17
CA SER A 283 -0.99 -18.12 16.26
C SER A 283 -0.77 -17.64 14.81
N THR A 284 -0.76 -18.59 13.87
CA THR A 284 -0.75 -18.33 12.43
C THR A 284 -2.13 -18.49 11.78
N SER A 285 -3.19 -18.63 12.57
CA SER A 285 -4.54 -18.84 12.04
C SER A 285 -5.09 -17.58 11.38
N ASP A 286 -5.88 -17.73 10.32
CA ASP A 286 -6.59 -16.61 9.72
C ASP A 286 -7.59 -16.03 10.73
N ARG A 287 -7.39 -14.75 11.08
CA ARG A 287 -8.28 -14.00 11.97
C ARG A 287 -8.12 -12.50 11.76
N VAL A 288 -8.95 -11.71 12.43
CA VAL A 288 -8.75 -10.26 12.48
C VAL A 288 -7.41 -9.99 13.20
N PRO A 289 -6.45 -9.29 12.58
CA PRO A 289 -5.20 -8.95 13.23
C PRO A 289 -5.45 -8.08 14.48
N PRO A 290 -4.70 -8.30 15.58
CA PRO A 290 -4.76 -7.40 16.72
C PRO A 290 -4.30 -6.00 16.30
N THR A 291 -4.91 -4.96 16.86
CA THR A 291 -4.62 -3.57 16.53
C THR A 291 -4.54 -2.69 17.76
N ILE A 292 -3.73 -1.64 17.68
CA ILE A 292 -3.75 -0.54 18.65
C ILE A 292 -4.68 0.53 18.10
N ALA A 293 -5.79 0.76 18.78
CA ALA A 293 -6.76 1.78 18.44
C ALA A 293 -6.29 3.18 18.82
N LYS A 294 -5.63 3.29 19.98
CA LYS A 294 -5.18 4.58 20.52
C LYS A 294 -4.05 4.38 21.52
N ILE A 295 -3.13 5.34 21.53
CA ILE A 295 -2.11 5.51 22.57
C ILE A 295 -2.28 6.92 23.14
N GLU A 296 -2.31 7.03 24.46
CA GLU A 296 -2.38 8.29 25.19
C GLU A 296 -1.22 8.39 26.17
N LEU A 297 -0.60 9.57 26.22
CA LEU A 297 0.42 9.91 27.20
C LEU A 297 -0.17 10.93 28.17
N PHE A 298 -0.07 10.63 29.46
CA PHE A 298 -0.47 11.53 30.52
C PHE A 298 0.77 12.02 31.27
N GLY A 299 0.77 13.31 31.55
CA GLY A 299 1.80 13.96 32.31
C GLY A 299 1.38 15.36 32.72
N LYS A 300 2.19 15.99 33.56
CA LYS A 300 2.00 17.38 33.98
C LYS A 300 3.21 18.20 33.55
N PRO A 301 3.02 19.46 33.08
CA PRO A 301 4.15 20.37 32.92
C PRO A 301 4.92 20.43 34.22
N THR A 302 6.25 20.33 34.16
CA THR A 302 7.04 20.53 35.37
C THR A 302 6.88 21.99 35.78
N GLU A 303 6.27 22.25 36.93
CA GLU A 303 6.20 23.62 37.46
C GLU A 303 7.64 24.13 37.60
N SER A 304 7.99 25.16 36.83
CA SER A 304 9.25 25.87 37.00
C SER A 304 9.28 26.33 38.45
N VAL A 305 10.25 25.85 39.23
CA VAL A 305 10.50 26.37 40.57
C VAL A 305 10.79 27.86 40.39
N ALA A 306 9.81 28.70 40.73
CA ALA A 306 10.02 30.13 40.81
C ALA A 306 11.07 30.36 41.90
N SER A 307 12.29 30.65 41.47
CA SER A 307 13.40 31.09 42.32
C SER A 307 13.14 32.51 42.83
#